data_AF-A0A0D3E2R3-F1
#
_entry.id   AF-A0A0D3E2R3-F1
#
_cell.length_a   1.000
_cell.length_b   1.000
_cell.length_c   1.000
_cell.angle_alpha   90.00
_cell.angle_beta   90.00
_cell.angle_gamma   90.00
#
_symmetry.space_group_name_H-M   'P 1'
#
loop_
_entity.id
_entity.type
_entity.pdbx_description
1 polymer ?
#
loop_
_entity_poly.entity_id
_entity_poly.type
_entity_poly.pdbx_seq_one_letter_code
_entity_poly.pdbx_strand_id
1 'polypeptide(L)'
;MLQVSGWLAELKTTISAGLDHRKILLEIIGDKFEKWNLKVRKEKAIYHTLNMLSLDVTKKCLVGEGWSPLFAAPEIQEALQRAAVDSNSQVGSIFQVLRTKEMPPTFFRTNKFTTAFQEIVDAYDVAKYQEANPTVFTIVTFPFLFAVMFGDWGHGICLLLAIMYLILREKKLSSQC
;
A
#
# COMPACT_ATOMS: atom_id res chain seq x y z
N MET A 1 -11.06 62.13 13.41
CA MET A 1 -11.89 60.91 13.52
C MET A 1 -12.20 60.30 12.15
N LEU A 2 -12.65 61.09 11.16
CA LEU A 2 -12.98 60.64 9.78
C LEU A 2 -11.81 60.04 8.97
N GLN A 3 -10.59 60.57 9.12
CA GLN A 3 -9.43 60.07 8.38
C GLN A 3 -9.01 58.67 8.86
N VAL A 4 -9.00 58.45 10.18
CA VAL A 4 -8.67 57.16 10.79
C VAL A 4 -9.65 56.07 10.37
N SER A 5 -10.94 56.38 10.26
CA SER A 5 -11.95 55.43 9.75
C SER A 5 -11.77 55.08 8.27
N GLY A 6 -11.28 56.01 7.44
CA GLY A 6 -10.98 55.77 6.02
C GLY A 6 -9.81 54.80 5.84
N TRP A 7 -8.71 55.03 6.56
CA TRP A 7 -7.55 54.11 6.59
C TRP A 7 -7.93 52.72 7.12
N LEU A 8 -8.80 52.66 8.13
CA LEU A 8 -9.31 51.39 8.66
C LEU A 8 -10.14 50.62 7.63
N ALA A 9 -10.92 51.32 6.80
CA ALA A 9 -11.69 50.71 5.73
C ALA A 9 -10.76 50.16 4.62
N GLU A 10 -9.75 50.91 4.21
CA GLU A 10 -8.76 50.47 3.20
C GLU A 10 -7.90 49.28 3.68
N LEU A 11 -7.48 49.29 4.95
CA LEU A 11 -6.77 48.15 5.54
C LEU A 11 -7.68 46.92 5.57
N LYS A 12 -8.96 47.09 5.91
CA LYS A 12 -9.93 45.99 5.96
C LYS A 12 -10.19 45.41 4.57
N THR A 13 -10.28 46.23 3.53
CA THR A 13 -10.45 45.77 2.13
C THR A 13 -9.20 45.05 1.61
N THR A 14 -8.01 45.54 1.97
CA THR A 14 -6.74 44.90 1.61
C THR A 14 -6.59 43.54 2.30
N ILE A 15 -6.94 43.46 3.58
CA ILE A 15 -6.93 42.19 4.34
C ILE A 15 -7.95 41.22 3.75
N SER A 16 -9.17 41.66 3.41
CA SER A 16 -10.17 40.77 2.80
C SER A 16 -9.71 40.24 1.44
N ALA A 17 -9.15 41.09 0.58
CA ALA A 17 -8.61 40.67 -0.71
C ALA A 17 -7.45 39.65 -0.54
N GLY A 18 -6.58 39.84 0.45
CA GLY A 18 -5.52 38.89 0.78
C GLY A 18 -6.04 37.55 1.29
N LEU A 19 -7.10 37.55 2.10
CA LEU A 19 -7.75 36.33 2.60
C LEU A 19 -8.42 35.55 1.46
N ASP A 20 -9.10 36.23 0.54
CA ASP A 20 -9.75 35.62 -0.62
C ASP A 20 -8.71 35.01 -1.58
N HIS A 21 -7.62 35.73 -1.86
CA HIS A 21 -6.52 35.21 -2.67
C HIS A 21 -5.90 33.95 -2.04
N ARG A 22 -5.64 33.98 -0.73
CA ARG A 22 -5.13 32.80 -0.01
C ARG A 22 -6.10 31.62 -0.08
N LYS A 23 -7.41 31.86 0.04
CA LYS A 23 -8.44 30.81 -0.04
C LYS A 23 -8.42 30.14 -1.41
N ILE A 24 -8.39 30.92 -2.49
CA ILE A 24 -8.31 30.42 -3.87
C ILE A 24 -7.03 29.59 -4.07
N LEU A 25 -5.88 30.08 -3.59
CA LEU A 25 -4.62 29.32 -3.68
C LEU A 25 -4.68 27.99 -2.92
N LEU A 26 -5.23 27.99 -1.71
CA LEU A 26 -5.37 26.77 -0.91
C LEU A 26 -6.33 25.78 -1.56
N GLU A 27 -7.37 26.25 -2.23
CA GLU A 27 -8.31 25.40 -2.96
C GLU A 27 -7.64 24.76 -4.18
N ILE A 28 -6.87 25.53 -4.95
CA ILE A 28 -6.08 25.02 -6.09
C ILE A 28 -5.01 24.01 -5.63
N ILE A 29 -4.31 24.33 -4.55
CA ILE A 29 -3.29 23.42 -3.98
C ILE A 29 -3.99 22.17 -3.45
N GLY A 30 -5.11 22.30 -2.74
CA GLY A 30 -5.90 21.19 -2.23
C GLY A 30 -6.30 20.19 -3.33
N ASP A 31 -6.78 20.68 -4.48
CA ASP A 31 -7.17 19.84 -5.61
C ASP A 31 -5.98 19.08 -6.25
N LYS A 32 -4.80 19.69 -6.30
CA LYS A 32 -3.61 19.11 -6.95
C LYS A 32 -2.70 18.33 -6.00
N PHE A 33 -2.78 18.58 -4.70
CA PHE A 33 -1.85 18.07 -3.70
C PHE A 33 -1.80 16.55 -3.70
N GLU A 34 -2.94 15.87 -3.76
CA GLU A 34 -3.00 14.41 -3.73
C GLU A 34 -2.26 13.78 -4.93
N LYS A 35 -2.48 14.33 -6.13
CA LYS A 35 -1.82 13.88 -7.37
C LYS A 35 -0.31 14.10 -7.31
N TRP A 36 0.14 15.26 -6.81
CA TRP A 36 1.57 15.56 -6.66
C TRP A 36 2.22 14.65 -5.62
N ASN A 37 1.58 14.47 -4.47
CA ASN A 37 2.06 13.60 -3.41
C ASN A 37 2.21 12.15 -3.92
N LEU A 38 1.22 11.64 -4.66
CA LEU A 38 1.28 10.31 -5.26
C LEU A 38 2.44 10.20 -6.27
N LYS A 39 2.65 11.22 -7.11
CA LYS A 39 3.77 11.24 -8.07
C LYS A 39 5.13 11.23 -7.36
N VAL A 40 5.31 12.07 -6.34
CA VAL A 40 6.57 12.15 -5.58
C VAL A 40 6.84 10.84 -4.82
N ARG A 41 5.82 10.24 -4.20
CA ARG A 41 5.96 8.95 -3.51
C ARG A 41 6.37 7.83 -4.46
N LYS A 42 5.77 7.76 -5.65
CA LYS A 42 6.14 6.79 -6.68
C LYS A 42 7.58 6.98 -7.15
N GLU A 43 7.95 8.21 -7.49
CA GLU A 43 9.30 8.53 -7.95
C GLU A 43 10.35 8.20 -6.88
N LYS A 44 10.09 8.56 -5.61
CA LYS A 44 10.95 8.22 -4.49
C LYS A 44 11.11 6.71 -4.33
N ALA A 45 10.03 5.94 -4.47
CA ALA A 45 10.09 4.47 -4.40
C ALA A 45 10.94 3.89 -5.53
N ILE A 46 10.81 4.41 -6.76
CA ILE A 46 11.63 4.00 -7.91
C ILE A 46 13.12 4.23 -7.61
N TYR A 47 13.51 5.44 -7.20
CA TYR A 47 14.91 5.74 -6.88
C TYR A 47 15.42 4.92 -5.69
N HIS A 48 14.59 4.69 -4.68
CA HIS A 48 14.94 3.83 -3.56
C HIS A 48 15.23 2.39 -4.03
N THR A 49 14.41 1.85 -4.93
CA THR A 49 14.63 0.52 -5.52
C THR A 49 15.87 0.49 -6.40
N LEU A 50 16.09 1.50 -7.25
CA LEU A 50 17.30 1.61 -8.07
C LEU A 50 18.57 1.69 -7.22
N ASN A 51 18.51 2.31 -6.05
CA ASN A 51 19.64 2.41 -5.12
C ASN A 51 19.98 1.08 -4.43
N MET A 52 19.06 0.11 -4.40
CA MET A 52 19.35 -1.24 -3.92
C MET A 52 20.03 -2.10 -5.00
N LEU A 53 20.04 -1.66 -6.26
CA LEU A 53 20.68 -2.38 -7.37
C LEU A 53 22.17 -2.06 -7.42
N SER A 54 22.95 -3.04 -7.85
CA SER A 54 24.38 -2.88 -8.10
C SER A 54 24.64 -2.28 -9.48
N LEU A 55 25.60 -1.36 -9.58
CA LEU A 55 26.03 -0.76 -10.84
C LEU A 55 27.20 -1.55 -11.42
N ASP A 56 27.03 -2.15 -12.60
CA ASP A 56 28.14 -2.69 -13.38
C ASP A 56 28.76 -1.55 -14.22
N VAL A 57 29.91 -1.05 -13.75
CA VAL A 57 30.65 0.06 -14.35
C VAL A 57 31.11 -0.26 -15.77
N THR A 58 31.28 -1.54 -16.11
CA THR A 58 31.82 -2.00 -17.40
C THR A 58 30.79 -1.90 -18.51
N LYS A 59 29.52 -2.19 -18.21
CA LYS A 59 28.42 -2.22 -19.19
C LYS A 59 27.44 -1.06 -19.05
N LYS A 60 27.62 -0.19 -18.03
CA LYS A 60 26.63 0.82 -17.63
C LYS A 60 25.24 0.19 -17.41
N CYS A 61 25.22 -1.03 -16.88
CA CYS A 61 24.00 -1.77 -16.59
C CYS A 61 23.77 -1.85 -15.08
N LEU A 62 22.50 -1.84 -14.68
CA LEU A 62 22.08 -2.13 -13.32
C LEU A 62 21.82 -3.64 -13.18
N VAL A 63 22.38 -4.25 -12.15
CA VAL A 63 22.18 -5.66 -11.83
C VAL A 63 21.54 -5.76 -10.45
N GLY A 64 20.42 -6.46 -10.39
CA GLY A 64 19.70 -6.75 -9.15
C GLY A 64 19.37 -8.22 -9.04
N GLU A 65 19.46 -8.72 -7.81
CA GLU A 65 19.00 -10.05 -7.45
C GLU A 65 17.80 -9.90 -6.52
N GLY A 66 16.80 -10.77 -6.68
CA GLY A 66 15.57 -10.67 -5.92
C GLY A 66 14.76 -11.96 -5.97
N TRP A 67 13.92 -12.14 -4.95
CA TRP A 67 13.03 -13.28 -4.85
C TRP A 67 11.75 -13.04 -5.64
N SER A 68 11.37 -13.99 -6.47
CA SER A 68 10.11 -13.98 -7.21
C SER A 68 9.45 -15.35 -7.17
N PRO A 69 8.12 -15.43 -6.99
CA PRO A 69 7.43 -16.69 -7.08
C PRO A 69 7.47 -17.25 -8.51
N LEU A 70 7.63 -18.58 -8.63
CA LEU A 70 7.79 -19.26 -9.92
C LEU A 70 6.64 -18.99 -10.90
N PHE A 71 5.42 -18.79 -10.41
CA PHE A 71 4.26 -18.50 -11.25
C PHE A 71 4.25 -17.07 -11.82
N ALA A 72 4.92 -16.10 -11.19
CA ALA A 72 4.94 -14.70 -11.61
C ALA A 72 6.15 -14.37 -12.50
N ALA A 73 7.09 -15.31 -12.65
CA ALA A 73 8.22 -15.19 -13.57
C ALA A 73 7.82 -14.76 -15.01
N PRO A 74 6.78 -15.35 -15.65
CA PRO A 74 6.37 -14.92 -16.99
C PRO A 74 5.84 -13.47 -17.01
N GLU A 75 5.04 -13.08 -16.01
CA GLU A 75 4.49 -11.72 -15.91
C GLU A 75 5.60 -10.66 -15.78
N ILE A 76 6.64 -10.97 -15.01
CA ILE A 76 7.82 -10.10 -14.87
C ILE A 76 8.58 -10.00 -16.19
N GLN A 77 8.78 -11.12 -16.88
CA GLN A 77 9.48 -11.12 -18.17
C GLN A 77 8.73 -10.28 -19.21
N GLU A 78 7.40 -10.40 -19.29
CA GLU A 78 6.57 -9.59 -20.18
C GLU A 78 6.58 -8.10 -19.81
N ALA A 79 6.55 -7.77 -18.52
CA ALA A 79 6.64 -6.39 -18.06
C ALA A 79 7.98 -5.76 -18.43
N LEU A 80 9.07 -6.52 -18.31
CA LEU A 80 10.42 -6.10 -18.64
C LEU A 80 10.60 -5.89 -20.16
N GLN A 81 10.04 -6.80 -20.97
CA GLN A 81 9.99 -6.66 -22.43
C GLN A 81 9.22 -5.42 -22.86
N ARG A 82 8.04 -5.18 -22.28
CA ARG A 82 7.25 -3.96 -22.55
C ARG A 82 8.03 -2.69 -22.20
N ALA A 83 8.69 -2.66 -21.05
CA ALA A 83 9.52 -1.53 -20.64
C ALA A 83 10.73 -1.30 -21.58
N ALA A 84 11.33 -2.36 -22.11
CA ALA A 84 12.41 -2.25 -23.09
C ALA A 84 11.94 -1.64 -24.42
N VAL A 85 10.73 -1.99 -24.87
CA VAL A 85 10.09 -1.41 -26.07
C VAL A 85 9.77 0.07 -25.85
N ASP A 86 9.14 0.40 -24.71
CA ASP A 86 8.72 1.77 -24.39
C ASP A 86 9.91 2.72 -24.22
N SER A 87 11.05 2.21 -23.74
CA SER A 87 12.29 2.98 -23.57
C SER A 87 13.12 3.10 -24.85
N ASN A 88 12.70 2.47 -25.94
CA ASN A 88 13.41 2.40 -27.22
C ASN A 88 14.90 1.98 -27.06
N SER A 89 15.16 1.13 -26.06
CA SER A 89 16.51 0.67 -25.74
C SER A 89 16.92 -0.45 -26.70
N GLN A 90 18.13 -0.38 -27.25
CA GLN A 90 18.69 -1.46 -28.07
C GLN A 90 19.14 -2.67 -27.24
N VAL A 91 19.33 -2.47 -25.93
CA VAL A 91 19.75 -3.53 -25.01
C VAL A 91 18.49 -4.13 -24.40
N GLY A 92 18.18 -5.35 -24.82
CA GLY A 92 17.12 -6.16 -24.22
C GLY A 92 17.41 -6.41 -22.74
N SER A 93 16.38 -6.28 -21.92
CA SER A 93 16.46 -6.60 -20.51
C SER A 93 16.67 -8.10 -20.28
N ILE A 94 17.68 -8.47 -19.51
CA ILE A 94 18.04 -9.87 -19.29
C ILE A 94 17.43 -10.34 -17.98
N PHE A 95 16.59 -11.37 -18.03
CA PHE A 95 16.05 -12.05 -16.85
C PHE A 95 16.65 -13.46 -16.77
N GLN A 96 17.36 -13.76 -15.69
CA GLN A 96 18.00 -15.07 -15.48
C GLN A 96 17.59 -15.65 -14.14
N VAL A 97 17.13 -16.91 -14.15
CA VAL A 97 16.84 -17.66 -12.93
C VAL A 97 18.14 -18.18 -12.33
N LEU A 98 18.52 -17.64 -11.18
CA LEU A 98 19.70 -18.04 -10.41
C LEU A 98 19.33 -19.18 -9.45
N ARG A 99 20.22 -20.18 -9.33
CA ARG A 99 20.09 -21.25 -8.31
C ARG A 99 20.96 -20.87 -7.12
N THR A 100 20.33 -20.60 -5.98
CA THR A 100 21.01 -20.29 -4.72
C THR A 100 20.71 -21.35 -3.65
N LYS A 101 21.55 -21.41 -2.62
CA LYS A 101 21.34 -22.23 -1.41
C LYS A 101 20.70 -21.43 -0.27
N GLU A 102 20.51 -20.12 -0.46
CA GLU A 102 19.86 -19.27 0.52
C GLU A 102 18.39 -19.65 0.70
N MET A 103 17.87 -19.46 1.92
CA MET A 103 16.47 -19.75 2.21
C MET A 103 15.57 -18.71 1.57
N PRO A 104 14.69 -19.09 0.63
CA PRO A 104 13.75 -18.15 0.04
C PRO A 104 12.71 -17.66 1.07
N PRO A 105 12.15 -16.46 0.88
CA PRO A 105 11.04 -15.98 1.69
C PRO A 105 9.78 -16.83 1.47
N THR A 106 8.94 -16.90 2.50
CA THR A 106 7.62 -17.52 2.40
C THR A 106 6.61 -16.56 1.80
N PHE A 107 5.72 -17.11 0.98
CA PHE A 107 4.66 -16.37 0.33
C PHE A 107 3.37 -17.19 0.36
N PHE A 108 2.35 -16.65 1.04
CA PHE A 108 1.01 -17.24 1.08
C PHE A 108 0.05 -16.38 0.26
N ARG A 109 -0.69 -17.02 -0.65
CA ARG A 109 -1.78 -16.35 -1.38
C ARG A 109 -2.98 -16.24 -0.44
N THR A 110 -3.25 -15.04 0.04
CA THR A 110 -4.41 -14.74 0.87
C THR A 110 -5.54 -14.12 0.04
N ASN A 111 -6.78 -14.45 0.38
CA ASN A 111 -7.98 -13.74 -0.04
C ASN A 111 -8.42 -12.81 1.08
N LYS A 112 -9.28 -11.83 0.79
CA LYS A 112 -9.84 -10.85 1.74
C LYS A 112 -10.30 -11.45 3.08
N PHE A 113 -10.89 -12.65 3.04
CA PHE A 113 -11.30 -13.37 4.24
C PHE A 113 -10.13 -13.97 5.01
N THR A 114 -9.21 -14.66 4.32
CA THR A 114 -8.09 -15.37 4.95
C THR A 114 -6.97 -14.43 5.40
N THR A 115 -6.87 -13.21 4.86
CA THR A 115 -5.84 -12.24 5.24
C THR A 115 -5.87 -11.94 6.73
N ALA A 116 -7.05 -11.72 7.31
CA ALA A 116 -7.17 -11.47 8.75
C ALA A 116 -6.64 -12.63 9.61
N PHE A 117 -6.95 -13.88 9.22
CA PHE A 117 -6.44 -15.05 9.93
C PHE A 117 -4.95 -15.28 9.70
N GLN A 118 -4.44 -14.94 8.50
CA GLN A 118 -3.02 -15.01 8.20
C GLN A 118 -2.25 -13.99 9.05
N GLU A 119 -2.73 -12.75 9.16
CA GLU A 119 -2.12 -11.71 10.00
C GLU A 119 -2.08 -12.12 11.48
N ILE A 120 -3.13 -12.78 11.98
CA ILE A 120 -3.15 -13.32 13.35
C ILE A 120 -2.03 -14.36 13.54
N VAL A 121 -1.85 -15.28 12.57
CA VAL A 121 -0.82 -16.31 12.63
C VAL A 121 0.58 -15.71 12.48
N ASP A 122 0.77 -14.83 11.50
CA ASP A 122 2.06 -14.16 11.21
C ASP A 122 2.51 -13.27 12.38
N ALA A 123 1.59 -12.79 13.21
CA ALA A 123 1.91 -12.05 14.43
C ALA A 123 2.55 -12.93 15.52
N TYR A 124 2.34 -14.25 15.50
CA TYR A 124 3.03 -15.18 16.40
C TYR A 124 4.39 -15.58 15.85
N ASP A 125 4.42 -16.14 14.64
CA ASP A 125 5.66 -16.45 13.92
C ASP A 125 5.36 -16.66 12.43
N VAL A 126 6.35 -16.38 11.59
CA VAL A 126 6.24 -16.61 10.14
C VAL A 126 6.74 -18.02 9.83
N ALA A 127 5.87 -18.83 9.23
CA ALA A 127 6.20 -20.21 8.84
C ALA A 127 7.44 -20.26 7.94
N LYS A 128 8.24 -21.32 8.08
CA LYS A 128 9.44 -21.54 7.26
C LYS A 128 9.08 -21.94 5.83
N TYR A 129 10.07 -21.83 4.93
CA TYR A 129 9.88 -22.25 3.55
C TYR A 129 9.44 -23.71 3.44
N GLN A 130 8.35 -23.94 2.70
CA GLN A 130 7.70 -25.25 2.53
C GLN A 130 7.10 -25.87 3.80
N GLU A 131 6.92 -25.09 4.86
CA GLU A 131 6.17 -25.52 6.05
C GLU A 131 4.65 -25.47 5.80
N ALA A 132 3.90 -26.34 6.48
CA ALA A 132 2.45 -26.34 6.39
C ALA A 132 1.89 -25.06 7.03
N ASN A 133 1.01 -24.35 6.31
CA ASN A 133 0.41 -23.12 6.82
C ASN A 133 -0.64 -23.43 7.91
N PRO A 134 -0.41 -23.04 9.18
CA PRO A 134 -1.36 -23.30 10.26
C PRO A 134 -2.65 -22.48 10.13
N THR A 135 -2.65 -21.37 9.37
CA THR A 135 -3.82 -20.51 9.15
C THR A 135 -5.03 -21.28 8.66
N VAL A 136 -4.85 -22.32 7.83
CA VAL A 136 -5.96 -23.14 7.31
C VAL A 136 -6.70 -23.83 8.46
N PHE A 137 -5.99 -24.30 9.49
CA PHE A 137 -6.60 -24.88 10.67
C PHE A 137 -7.20 -23.80 11.58
N THR A 138 -6.46 -22.70 11.78
CA THR A 138 -6.88 -21.57 12.63
C THR A 138 -8.22 -20.97 12.19
N ILE A 139 -8.53 -20.94 10.89
CA ILE A 139 -9.83 -20.44 10.38
C ILE A 139 -11.02 -21.16 11.02
N VAL A 140 -10.88 -22.47 11.31
CA VAL A 140 -11.97 -23.27 11.89
C VAL A 140 -11.82 -23.37 13.41
N THR A 141 -10.61 -23.65 13.90
CA THR A 141 -10.37 -23.91 15.32
C THR A 141 -10.47 -22.65 16.17
N PHE A 142 -10.04 -21.49 15.66
CA PHE A 142 -10.06 -20.25 16.43
C PHE A 142 -11.49 -19.78 16.77
N PRO A 143 -12.42 -19.64 15.80
CA PRO A 143 -13.81 -19.29 16.13
C PRO A 143 -14.50 -20.36 16.98
N PHE A 144 -14.17 -21.64 16.78
CA PHE A 144 -14.74 -22.73 17.57
C PHE A 144 -14.33 -22.65 19.05
N LEU A 145 -13.03 -22.51 19.32
CA LEU A 145 -12.53 -22.37 20.69
C LEU A 145 -13.07 -21.08 21.35
N PHE A 146 -13.15 -19.99 20.59
CA PHE A 146 -13.80 -18.77 21.05
C PHE A 146 -15.26 -19.01 21.43
N ALA A 147 -16.03 -19.71 20.61
CA ALA A 147 -17.43 -20.01 20.88
C ALA A 147 -17.64 -20.88 22.14
N VAL A 148 -16.76 -21.86 22.38
CA VAL A 148 -16.81 -22.69 23.60
C VAL A 148 -16.52 -21.85 24.85
N MET A 149 -15.55 -20.94 24.80
CA MET A 149 -15.19 -20.08 25.94
C MET A 149 -16.22 -18.98 26.21
N PHE A 150 -16.88 -18.48 25.17
CA PHE A 150 -17.81 -17.34 25.21
C PHE A 150 -19.29 -17.76 25.16
N GLY A 151 -19.60 -19.01 25.53
CA GLY A 151 -20.83 -19.78 25.25
C GLY A 151 -22.17 -19.25 25.80
N ASP A 152 -22.43 -17.96 25.65
CA ASP A 152 -23.70 -17.28 25.91
C ASP A 152 -24.35 -16.88 24.58
N TRP A 153 -25.58 -17.36 24.39
CA TRP A 153 -26.41 -17.08 23.22
C TRP A 153 -26.73 -15.59 23.03
N GLY A 154 -26.97 -14.86 24.12
CA GLY A 154 -27.28 -13.42 24.08
C GLY A 154 -26.09 -12.60 23.60
N HIS A 155 -24.91 -12.85 24.17
CA HIS A 155 -23.67 -12.22 23.71
C HIS A 155 -23.32 -12.61 22.28
N GLY A 156 -23.56 -13.86 21.88
CA GLY A 156 -23.36 -14.32 20.50
C GLY A 156 -24.20 -13.54 19.48
N ILE A 157 -25.48 -13.29 19.75
CA ILE A 157 -26.35 -12.48 18.88
C ILE A 157 -25.85 -11.04 18.79
N CYS A 158 -25.48 -10.42 19.92
CA CYS A 158 -24.95 -9.07 19.94
C CYS A 158 -23.66 -8.92 19.10
N LEU A 159 -22.75 -9.89 19.21
CA LEU A 159 -21.53 -9.93 18.40
C LEU A 159 -21.84 -10.11 16.91
N LEU A 160 -22.79 -10.98 16.57
CA LEU A 160 -23.22 -11.18 15.18
C LEU A 160 -23.80 -9.90 14.57
N LEU A 161 -24.66 -9.19 15.30
CA LEU A 161 -25.23 -7.91 14.85
C LEU A 161 -24.14 -6.84 14.65
N ALA A 162 -23.18 -6.74 15.56
CA ALA A 162 -22.07 -5.80 15.47
C ALA A 162 -21.17 -6.09 14.25
N ILE A 163 -20.80 -7.36 14.03
CA ILE A 163 -19.97 -7.78 12.90
C ILE A 163 -20.71 -7.55 11.58
N MET A 164 -22.00 -7.91 11.52
CA MET A 164 -22.84 -7.69 10.33
C MET A 164 -22.90 -6.20 9.98
N TYR A 165 -23.07 -5.32 10.96
CA TYR A 165 -23.06 -3.88 10.75
C TYR A 165 -21.74 -3.37 10.16
N LEU A 166 -20.60 -3.88 10.65
CA LEU A 166 -19.27 -3.52 10.11
C LEU A 166 -19.08 -3.99 8.67
N ILE A 167 -19.48 -5.23 8.35
CA ILE A 167 -19.40 -5.79 7.00
C ILE A 167 -20.24 -4.97 6.02
N LEU A 168 -21.47 -4.59 6.40
CA LEU A 168 -22.34 -3.76 5.55
C LEU A 168 -21.77 -2.37 5.28
N ARG A 169 -21.00 -1.81 6.23
CA ARG A 169 -20.38 -0.47 6.11
C ARG A 169 -18.95 -0.48 5.59
N GLU A 170 -18.41 -1.63 5.24
CA GLU A 170 -17.01 -1.80 4.86
C GLU A 170 -16.59 -0.84 3.73
N LYS A 171 -17.39 -0.72 2.67
CA LYS A 171 -17.07 0.18 1.54
C LYS A 171 -16.98 1.65 1.95
N LYS A 172 -17.85 2.08 2.87
CA LYS A 172 -17.87 3.45 3.37
C LYS A 172 -16.66 3.71 4.27
N LEU A 173 -16.29 2.74 5.11
CA LEU A 173 -15.12 2.80 5.98
C LEU A 173 -13.82 2.81 5.17
N SER A 174 -13.72 1.95 4.14
CA SER A 174 -12.55 1.89 3.26
C SER A 174 -12.31 3.18 2.47
N SER A 175 -13.34 3.98 2.19
CA SER A 175 -13.19 5.25 1.47
C SER A 175 -12.71 6.42 2.34
N GLN A 176 -12.67 6.25 3.67
CA GLN A 176 -12.27 7.29 4.62
C GLN A 176 -10.82 7.17 5.10
N CYS A 177 -10.13 6.08 4.72
CA CYS A 177 -8.72 5.84 4.98
C CYS A 177 -7.89 6.10 3.72
#